data_AF-A0A2S6GS53-F1
#
_entry.id   AF-A0A2S6GS53-F1
#
_cell.length_a   1.000
_cell.length_b   1.000
_cell.length_c   1.000
_cell.angle_alpha   90.00
_cell.angle_beta   90.00
_cell.angle_gamma   90.00
#
_symmetry.space_group_name_H-M   'P 1'
#
loop_
_entity.id
_entity.type
_entity.pdbx_description
1 polymer ?
#
loop_
_entity_poly.entity_id
_entity_poly.type
_entity_poly.pdbx_seq_one_letter_code
_entity_poly.pdbx_strand_id
1 'polypeptide(L)'
;MIDSNAARKRQTIPMHRGLHVEPLIGLEWSEALEQPVAGEATAPGEARRAWVHRAPEAQVVALYRAASAAERALPAPWWLRAVAAGELPSRREGFAVEDRVAKLLNARPGWVFVPWGVDGDAGYWEFMPSERALVEPGMPTTLAHTHRHPGWIDVVAVHAGGPAPAPIPVRGLPDLRANLSRLESLRP
;
A
#
# COMPACT_ATOMS: atom_id res chain seq x y z
N MET A 1 -9.29 78.16 26.59
CA MET A 1 -8.82 78.11 25.20
C MET A 1 -8.95 76.65 24.76
N ILE A 2 -10.07 76.34 24.09
CA ILE A 2 -10.42 75.16 23.29
C ILE A 2 -9.84 73.79 23.73
N ASP A 3 -10.64 73.01 24.45
CA ASP A 3 -10.46 71.54 24.52
C ASP A 3 -11.11 70.89 23.29
N SER A 4 -10.26 70.56 22.33
CA SER A 4 -10.56 69.65 21.23
C SER A 4 -9.87 68.32 21.54
N ASN A 5 -10.62 67.25 21.81
CA ASN A 5 -10.21 65.94 21.30
C ASN A 5 -11.32 64.89 21.27
N ALA A 6 -11.87 64.77 20.07
CA ALA A 6 -12.42 63.59 19.41
C ALA A 6 -12.42 62.26 20.20
N ALA A 7 -13.63 61.75 20.41
CA ALA A 7 -13.90 60.39 20.84
C ALA A 7 -13.38 59.38 19.80
N ARG A 8 -12.28 58.70 20.14
CA ARG A 8 -11.74 57.59 19.34
C ARG A 8 -12.53 56.33 19.67
N LYS A 9 -13.60 56.05 18.92
CA LYS A 9 -14.30 54.74 18.95
C LYS A 9 -13.28 53.65 18.58
N ARG A 10 -12.87 52.86 19.57
CA ARG A 10 -12.13 51.60 19.34
C ARG A 10 -13.08 50.66 18.60
N GLN A 11 -12.89 50.52 17.30
CA GLN A 11 -13.46 49.41 16.55
C GLN A 11 -12.77 48.14 17.03
N THR A 12 -13.51 47.31 17.76
CA THR A 12 -13.14 45.93 18.04
C THR A 12 -13.11 45.16 16.73
N ILE A 13 -11.92 44.84 16.26
CA ILE A 13 -11.71 43.90 15.15
C ILE A 13 -12.20 42.54 15.66
N PRO A 14 -13.14 41.86 14.98
CA PRO A 14 -13.49 40.50 15.33
C PRO A 14 -12.24 39.65 15.12
N MET A 15 -11.68 39.10 16.21
CA MET A 15 -10.64 38.10 16.10
C MET A 15 -11.20 36.98 15.22
N HIS A 16 -10.50 36.68 14.13
CA HIS A 16 -10.76 35.49 13.34
C HIS A 16 -10.79 34.31 14.32
N ARG A 17 -11.99 33.75 14.54
CA ARG A 17 -12.11 32.39 15.04
C ARG A 17 -11.42 31.54 14.00
N GLY A 18 -10.16 31.16 14.27
CA GLY A 18 -9.45 30.20 13.46
C GLY A 18 -10.35 28.98 13.29
N LEU A 19 -10.45 28.49 12.06
CA LEU A 19 -11.13 27.23 11.79
C LEU A 19 -10.42 26.16 12.62
N HIS A 20 -11.11 25.64 13.63
CA HIS A 20 -10.65 24.48 14.39
C HIS A 20 -11.04 23.25 13.57
N VAL A 21 -10.09 22.70 12.83
CA VAL A 21 -10.28 21.47 12.07
C VAL A 21 -9.84 20.33 12.97
N GLU A 22 -10.79 19.52 13.44
CA GLU A 22 -10.45 18.25 14.08
C GLU A 22 -10.09 17.25 12.98
N PRO A 23 -8.94 16.56 13.07
CA PRO A 23 -8.60 15.51 12.12
C PRO A 23 -9.66 14.43 12.22
N LEU A 24 -10.38 14.21 11.11
CA LEU A 24 -11.21 13.04 10.97
C LEU A 24 -10.28 11.83 10.93
N ILE A 25 -10.59 10.78 11.69
CA ILE A 25 -9.77 9.56 11.79
C ILE A 25 -9.39 8.96 10.42
N GLY A 26 -10.24 9.13 9.41
CA GLY A 26 -9.96 8.73 8.03
C GLY A 26 -8.89 9.58 7.33
N LEU A 27 -8.81 10.88 7.63
CA LEU A 27 -7.76 11.77 7.12
C LEU A 27 -6.40 11.39 7.72
N GLU A 28 -6.35 11.20 9.04
CA GLU A 28 -5.13 10.74 9.74
C GLU A 28 -4.65 9.39 9.16
N TRP A 29 -5.58 8.49 8.87
CA TRP A 29 -5.25 7.23 8.20
C TRP A 29 -4.73 7.42 6.77
N SER A 30 -5.35 8.29 5.99
CA SER A 30 -4.91 8.59 4.62
C SER A 30 -3.48 9.14 4.62
N GLU A 31 -3.20 10.12 5.47
CA GLU A 31 -1.85 10.70 5.65
C GLU A 31 -0.84 9.64 6.12
N ALA A 32 -1.26 8.69 6.95
CA ALA A 32 -0.41 7.61 7.43
C ALA A 32 0.06 6.66 6.30
N LEU A 33 -0.75 6.50 5.25
CA LEU A 33 -0.47 5.68 4.08
C LEU A 33 0.36 6.40 3.02
N GLU A 34 0.35 7.74 3.01
CA GLU A 34 1.06 8.52 2.00
C GLU A 34 2.55 8.16 1.95
N GLN A 35 3.00 7.83 0.74
CA GLN A 35 4.39 7.59 0.45
C GLN A 35 5.05 8.93 0.08
N PRO A 36 6.15 9.33 0.75
CA PRO A 36 6.93 10.47 0.29
C PRO A 36 7.35 10.26 -1.17
N VAL A 37 7.23 11.30 -2.00
CA VAL A 37 7.72 11.26 -3.39
C VAL A 37 9.20 10.90 -3.34
N ALA A 38 9.54 9.69 -3.79
CA ALA A 38 10.89 9.19 -3.68
C ALA A 38 11.19 8.21 -4.83
N GLY A 39 12.43 8.29 -5.35
CA GLY A 39 12.85 7.69 -6.63
C GLY A 39 12.71 6.17 -6.73
N GLU A 40 13.01 5.65 -7.93
CA GLU A 40 12.85 4.26 -8.41
C GLU A 40 13.28 3.22 -7.37
N ALA A 41 12.36 2.81 -6.49
CA ALA A 41 12.57 1.68 -5.59
C ALA A 41 12.54 0.39 -6.42
N THR A 42 13.55 -0.45 -6.22
CA THR A 42 13.74 -1.72 -6.95
C THR A 42 13.37 -2.94 -6.11
N ALA A 43 13.04 -2.73 -4.83
CA ALA A 43 12.58 -3.77 -3.92
C ALA A 43 11.60 -3.23 -2.86
N PRO A 44 10.75 -4.10 -2.27
CA PRO A 44 9.81 -3.73 -1.22
C PRO A 44 10.46 -2.98 -0.06
N GLY A 45 11.63 -3.45 0.40
CA GLY A 45 12.36 -2.81 1.50
C GLY A 45 12.71 -1.35 1.27
N GLU A 46 12.93 -0.95 0.02
CA GLU A 46 13.19 0.43 -0.36
C GLU A 46 11.91 1.26 -0.43
N ALA A 47 10.79 0.65 -0.82
CA ALA A 47 9.48 1.29 -0.98
C ALA A 47 8.71 1.51 0.34
N ARG A 48 9.11 0.84 1.43
CA ARG A 48 8.49 0.97 2.76
C ARG A 48 8.84 2.30 3.46
N ARG A 49 8.31 3.42 2.97
CA ARG A 49 8.67 4.79 3.41
C ARG A 49 7.55 5.51 4.18
N ALA A 50 6.28 5.16 3.95
CA ALA A 50 5.13 5.71 4.66
C ALA A 50 5.22 5.57 6.19
N TRP A 51 4.44 6.37 6.93
CA TRP A 51 4.43 6.33 8.38
C TRP A 51 4.06 4.95 8.92
N VAL A 52 3.07 4.27 8.30
CA VAL A 52 2.63 2.91 8.67
C VAL A 52 3.77 1.89 8.69
N HIS A 53 4.83 2.09 7.89
CA HIS A 53 5.97 1.20 7.82
C HIS A 53 6.97 1.38 8.95
N ARG A 54 7.06 2.60 9.51
CA ARG A 54 8.16 3.02 10.39
C ARG A 54 7.74 3.28 11.83
N ALA A 55 6.49 3.70 12.04
CA ALA A 55 5.95 3.98 13.37
C ALA A 55 5.88 2.71 14.25
N PRO A 56 5.74 2.83 15.58
CA PRO A 56 5.53 1.67 16.45
C PRO A 56 4.31 0.84 16.01
N GLU A 57 4.48 -0.47 15.86
CA GLU A 57 3.44 -1.37 15.34
C GLU A 57 2.12 -1.27 16.11
N ALA A 58 2.19 -1.19 17.45
CA ALA A 58 1.01 -1.06 18.30
C ALA A 58 0.20 0.22 17.98
N GLN A 59 0.87 1.32 17.64
CA GLN A 59 0.20 2.58 17.26
C GLN A 59 -0.48 2.45 15.89
N VAL A 60 0.22 1.84 14.92
CA VAL A 60 -0.33 1.59 13.57
C VAL A 60 -1.57 0.71 13.65
N VAL A 61 -1.51 -0.40 14.40
CA VAL A 61 -2.64 -1.31 14.58
C VAL A 61 -3.81 -0.63 15.30
N ALA A 62 -3.55 0.17 16.32
CA ALA A 62 -4.58 0.92 17.02
C ALA A 62 -5.29 1.92 16.09
N LEU A 63 -4.52 2.69 15.31
CA LEU A 63 -5.06 3.65 14.35
C LEU A 63 -5.89 2.95 13.26
N TYR A 64 -5.36 1.88 12.67
CA TYR A 64 -6.08 1.09 11.67
C TYR A 64 -7.40 0.53 12.20
N ARG A 65 -7.44 0.03 13.43
CA ARG A 65 -8.67 -0.46 14.06
C ARG A 65 -9.69 0.65 14.27
N ALA A 66 -9.25 1.83 14.71
CA ALA A 66 -10.13 2.99 14.87
C ALA A 66 -10.71 3.45 13.52
N ALA A 67 -9.87 3.57 12.49
CA ALA A 67 -10.29 3.98 11.15
C ALA A 67 -11.20 2.94 10.47
N SER A 68 -10.89 1.65 10.58
CA SER A 68 -11.71 0.57 9.97
C SER A 68 -13.07 0.37 10.64
N ALA A 69 -13.22 0.78 11.91
CA ALA A 69 -14.52 0.84 12.56
C ALA A 69 -15.44 1.91 11.96
N ALA A 70 -14.86 3.02 11.45
CA ALA A 70 -15.58 4.08 10.76
C ALA A 70 -15.84 3.75 9.28
N GLU A 71 -14.89 3.08 8.61
CA GLU A 71 -14.97 2.73 7.19
C GLU A 71 -14.55 1.27 6.95
N ARG A 72 -15.50 0.39 6.59
CA ARG A 72 -15.22 -1.04 6.41
C ARG A 72 -14.29 -1.35 5.23
N ALA A 73 -14.28 -0.50 4.20
CA ALA A 73 -13.50 -0.70 2.97
C ALA A 73 -12.21 0.14 2.94
N LEU A 74 -11.68 0.50 4.11
CA LEU A 74 -10.49 1.31 4.27
C LEU A 74 -9.28 0.68 3.55
N PRO A 75 -8.52 1.39 2.69
CA PRO A 75 -7.27 0.89 2.12
C PRO A 75 -6.26 0.64 3.24
N ALA A 76 -5.48 -0.42 3.13
CA ALA A 76 -4.46 -0.77 4.11
C ALA A 76 -3.53 -1.84 3.55
N PRO A 77 -2.24 -1.84 3.97
CA PRO A 77 -1.28 -2.84 3.54
C PRO A 77 -1.73 -4.25 3.92
N TRP A 78 -1.43 -5.24 3.07
CA TRP A 78 -1.85 -6.63 3.31
C TRP A 78 -1.41 -7.15 4.69
N TRP A 79 -0.15 -6.87 5.09
CA TRP A 79 0.42 -7.36 6.34
C TRP A 79 -0.30 -6.77 7.54
N LEU A 80 -0.78 -5.53 7.45
CA LEU A 80 -1.47 -4.87 8.55
C LEU A 80 -2.85 -5.47 8.77
N ARG A 81 -3.55 -5.78 7.67
CA ARG A 81 -4.83 -6.49 7.74
C ARG A 81 -4.66 -7.87 8.38
N ALA A 82 -3.63 -8.60 7.97
CA ALA A 82 -3.31 -9.92 8.54
C ALA A 82 -2.93 -9.84 10.02
N VAL A 83 -2.13 -8.84 10.44
CA VAL A 83 -1.81 -8.62 11.87
C VAL A 83 -3.06 -8.24 12.66
N ALA A 84 -3.88 -7.33 12.16
CA ALA A 84 -5.09 -6.88 12.85
C ALA A 84 -6.10 -8.03 13.04
N ALA A 85 -6.16 -8.97 12.08
CA ALA A 85 -6.96 -10.19 12.12
C ALA A 85 -6.33 -11.31 12.98
N GLY A 86 -5.08 -11.16 13.43
CA GLY A 86 -4.37 -12.18 14.21
C GLY A 86 -3.82 -13.35 13.38
N GLU A 87 -3.79 -13.21 12.05
CA GLU A 87 -3.30 -14.24 11.12
C GLU A 87 -1.77 -14.12 10.89
N LEU A 88 -1.22 -12.94 11.18
CA LEU A 88 0.22 -12.67 11.13
C LEU A 88 0.70 -12.18 12.50
N PRO A 89 1.81 -12.71 13.06
CA PRO A 89 2.23 -12.35 14.41
C PRO A 89 2.72 -10.90 14.58
N SER A 90 3.30 -10.31 13.52
CA SER A 90 3.84 -8.95 13.56
C SER A 90 4.10 -8.42 12.14
N ARG A 91 4.28 -7.10 12.03
CA ARG A 91 4.75 -6.40 10.82
C ARG A 91 6.10 -6.93 10.35
N ARG A 92 6.99 -7.28 11.29
CA ARG A 92 8.31 -7.85 10.95
C ARG A 92 8.18 -9.14 10.15
N GLU A 93 7.23 -10.01 10.50
CA GLU A 93 6.97 -11.24 9.73
C GLU A 93 6.41 -10.91 8.34
N GLY A 94 5.56 -9.89 8.22
CA GLY A 94 5.06 -9.41 6.93
C GLY A 94 6.17 -8.93 6.01
N PHE A 95 7.06 -8.08 6.53
CA PHE A 95 8.23 -7.61 5.80
C PHE A 95 9.16 -8.76 5.42
N ALA A 96 9.31 -9.77 6.28
CA ALA A 96 10.12 -10.95 5.97
C ALA A 96 9.53 -11.79 4.82
N VAL A 97 8.20 -11.84 4.67
CA VAL A 97 7.55 -12.45 3.49
C VAL A 97 7.93 -11.68 2.23
N GLU A 98 7.71 -10.36 2.23
CA GLU A 98 8.02 -9.49 1.09
C GLU A 98 9.48 -9.60 0.66
N ASP A 99 10.40 -9.52 1.62
CA ASP A 99 11.84 -9.51 1.36
C ASP A 99 12.33 -10.87 0.82
N ARG A 100 11.73 -11.97 1.26
CA ARG A 100 12.06 -13.31 0.75
C ARG A 100 11.51 -13.55 -0.65
N VAL A 101 10.31 -13.04 -0.96
CA VAL A 101 9.77 -13.03 -2.32
C VAL A 101 10.66 -12.19 -3.22
N ALA A 102 11.02 -10.98 -2.78
CA ALA A 102 11.90 -10.10 -3.53
C ALA A 102 13.26 -10.75 -3.82
N LYS A 103 13.87 -11.39 -2.82
CA LYS A 103 15.13 -12.13 -3.01
C LYS A 103 15.00 -13.24 -4.07
N LEU A 104 13.87 -13.95 -4.09
CA LEU A 104 13.62 -15.00 -5.09
C LEU A 104 13.47 -14.41 -6.49
N LEU A 105 12.64 -13.37 -6.63
CA LEU A 105 12.30 -12.80 -7.93
C LEU A 105 13.43 -11.95 -8.52
N ASN A 106 14.20 -11.24 -7.71
CA ASN A 106 15.41 -10.54 -8.16
C ASN A 106 16.48 -11.47 -8.74
N ALA A 107 16.52 -12.74 -8.30
CA ALA A 107 17.42 -13.73 -8.86
C ALA A 107 16.88 -14.37 -10.16
N ARG A 108 15.66 -14.02 -10.59
CA ARG A 108 14.95 -14.64 -11.70
C ARG A 108 14.76 -13.64 -12.86
N PRO A 109 15.44 -13.85 -14.01
CA PRO A 109 15.32 -12.93 -15.14
C PRO A 109 13.87 -12.74 -15.61
N GLY A 110 13.50 -11.50 -15.89
CA GLY A 110 12.18 -11.12 -16.42
C GLY A 110 11.19 -10.63 -15.37
N TRP A 111 11.42 -10.89 -14.09
CA TRP A 111 10.63 -10.27 -13.01
C TRP A 111 11.14 -8.87 -12.71
N VAL A 112 10.22 -7.90 -12.66
CA VAL A 112 10.49 -6.50 -12.38
C VAL A 112 9.60 -6.06 -11.22
N PHE A 113 10.17 -5.34 -10.26
CA PHE A 113 9.43 -4.78 -9.15
C PHE A 113 8.83 -3.43 -9.55
N VAL A 114 7.54 -3.23 -9.24
CA VAL A 114 6.80 -2.01 -9.48
C VAL A 114 6.39 -1.39 -8.14
N PRO A 115 6.95 -0.22 -7.76
CA PRO A 115 6.75 0.37 -6.43
C PRO A 115 5.44 1.16 -6.28
N TRP A 116 4.52 1.07 -7.25
CA TRP A 116 3.27 1.83 -7.31
C TRP A 116 2.05 0.94 -6.99
N GLY A 117 2.06 0.31 -5.81
CA GLY A 117 0.95 -0.52 -5.33
C GLY A 117 -0.27 0.28 -4.86
N VAL A 118 -1.21 -0.39 -4.21
CA VAL A 118 -2.30 0.27 -3.46
C VAL A 118 -1.69 1.12 -2.33
N ASP A 119 -2.37 2.19 -1.92
CA ASP A 119 -1.88 3.06 -0.84
C ASP A 119 -1.46 2.26 0.41
N GLY A 120 -0.21 2.52 0.84
CA GLY A 120 0.45 1.82 1.94
C GLY A 120 1.06 0.46 1.61
N ASP A 121 0.77 -0.17 0.48
CA ASP A 121 1.52 -1.37 0.07
C ASP A 121 2.94 -1.00 -0.39
N ALA A 122 3.83 -1.99 -0.36
CA ALA A 122 5.20 -1.82 -0.83
C ALA A 122 5.30 -1.83 -2.38
N GLY A 123 4.33 -2.43 -3.07
CA GLY A 123 4.35 -2.62 -4.53
C GLY A 123 4.01 -4.06 -4.93
N TYR A 124 4.21 -4.36 -6.21
CA TYR A 124 3.97 -5.69 -6.79
C TYR A 124 5.07 -6.03 -7.81
N TRP A 125 4.98 -7.22 -8.41
CA TRP A 125 5.93 -7.71 -9.39
C TRP A 125 5.26 -7.99 -10.71
N GLU A 126 5.96 -7.71 -11.80
CA GLU A 126 5.54 -7.98 -13.17
C GLU A 126 6.54 -8.91 -13.85
N PHE A 127 6.03 -9.95 -14.52
CA PHE A 127 6.86 -10.79 -15.38
C PHE A 127 6.79 -10.28 -16.83
N MET A 128 7.68 -9.36 -17.17
CA MET A 128 7.70 -8.66 -18.47
C MET A 128 7.70 -9.57 -19.70
N PRO A 129 8.38 -10.74 -19.73
CA PRO A 129 8.33 -11.62 -20.90
C PRO A 129 6.93 -12.11 -21.27
N SER A 130 5.97 -12.11 -20.33
CA SER A 130 4.60 -12.54 -20.61
C SER A 130 3.84 -11.59 -21.53
N GLU A 131 4.19 -10.30 -21.60
CA GLU A 131 3.54 -9.33 -22.51
C GLU A 131 3.63 -9.75 -23.97
N ARG A 132 4.65 -10.54 -24.34
CA ARG A 132 4.82 -11.08 -25.70
C ARG A 132 3.70 -12.04 -26.12
N ALA A 133 2.90 -12.52 -25.17
CA ALA A 133 1.74 -13.36 -25.45
C ALA A 133 0.50 -12.54 -25.83
N LEU A 134 0.54 -11.20 -25.69
CA LEU A 134 -0.57 -10.31 -25.98
C LEU A 134 -0.46 -9.75 -27.41
N VAL A 135 -1.62 -9.61 -28.06
CA VAL A 135 -1.75 -8.98 -29.39
C VAL A 135 -1.93 -7.47 -29.28
N GLU A 136 -2.45 -7.01 -28.15
CA GLU A 136 -2.70 -5.60 -27.83
C GLU A 136 -2.07 -5.25 -26.47
N PRO A 137 -1.89 -3.95 -26.15
CA PRO A 137 -1.39 -3.55 -24.84
C PRO A 137 -2.26 -4.11 -23.71
N GLY A 138 -1.62 -4.66 -22.68
CA GLY A 138 -2.30 -5.24 -21.53
C GLY A 138 -1.39 -5.35 -20.31
N MET A 139 -1.82 -6.14 -19.35
CA MET A 139 -1.12 -6.34 -18.08
C MET A 139 -0.28 -7.62 -18.17
N PRO A 140 1.03 -7.59 -17.88
CA PRO A 140 1.84 -8.80 -17.73
C PRO A 140 1.30 -9.70 -16.60
N THR A 141 1.84 -10.91 -16.50
CA THR A 141 1.62 -11.75 -15.31
C THR A 141 2.14 -11.00 -14.10
N THR A 142 1.28 -10.78 -13.11
CA THR A 142 1.63 -10.04 -11.89
C THR A 142 1.61 -10.92 -10.67
N LEU A 143 2.47 -10.58 -9.70
CA LEU A 143 2.48 -11.17 -8.37
C LEU A 143 2.37 -10.05 -7.35
N ALA A 144 1.35 -10.13 -6.50
CA ALA A 144 1.12 -9.17 -5.43
C ALA A 144 0.93 -9.90 -4.10
N HIS A 145 1.26 -9.21 -3.01
CA HIS A 145 0.94 -9.70 -1.69
C HIS A 145 -0.53 -9.45 -1.37
N THR A 146 -1.11 -10.31 -0.53
CA THR A 146 -2.54 -10.29 -0.23
C THR A 146 -2.77 -10.73 1.20
N HIS A 147 -3.92 -10.37 1.77
CA HIS A 147 -4.37 -10.84 3.07
C HIS A 147 -5.53 -11.84 2.95
N ARG A 148 -5.91 -12.23 1.73
CA ARG A 148 -7.11 -13.06 1.48
C ARG A 148 -6.94 -14.53 1.83
N HIS A 149 -5.70 -15.00 1.98
CA HIS A 149 -5.37 -16.39 2.31
C HIS A 149 -3.99 -16.45 2.97
N PRO A 150 -3.71 -17.48 3.81
CA PRO A 150 -2.48 -17.56 4.62
C PRO A 150 -1.19 -17.79 3.82
N GLY A 151 -1.30 -17.91 2.50
CA GLY A 151 -0.16 -17.96 1.59
C GLY A 151 0.37 -16.56 1.22
N TRP A 152 -0.45 -15.53 1.43
CA TRP A 152 -0.13 -14.11 1.29
C TRP A 152 0.35 -13.64 -0.08
N ILE A 153 0.23 -14.49 -1.11
CA ILE A 153 0.74 -14.23 -2.46
C ILE A 153 -0.36 -14.62 -3.44
N ASP A 154 -0.81 -13.65 -4.23
CA ASP A 154 -1.68 -13.86 -5.36
C ASP A 154 -0.89 -13.65 -6.66
N VAL A 155 -1.14 -14.50 -7.65
CA VAL A 155 -0.64 -14.32 -9.03
C VAL A 155 -1.81 -14.12 -9.98
N VAL A 156 -1.75 -13.07 -10.80
CA VAL A 156 -2.73 -12.84 -11.86
C VAL A 156 -2.06 -13.13 -13.19
N ALA A 157 -2.68 -13.96 -14.02
CA ALA A 157 -2.17 -14.27 -15.35
C ALA A 157 -2.13 -13.01 -16.23
N VAL A 158 -1.20 -13.01 -17.19
CA VAL A 158 -1.15 -12.02 -18.27
C VAL A 158 -2.52 -11.90 -18.94
N HIS A 159 -2.97 -10.68 -19.24
CA HIS A 159 -4.29 -10.45 -19.86
C HIS A 159 -4.37 -9.10 -20.57
N ALA A 160 -5.29 -8.99 -21.53
CA ALA A 160 -5.65 -7.74 -22.20
C ALA A 160 -7.16 -7.72 -22.54
N GLY A 161 -7.72 -6.55 -22.84
CA GLY A 161 -9.03 -6.42 -23.47
C GLY A 161 -10.26 -6.83 -22.64
N GLY A 162 -10.15 -6.99 -21.33
CA GLY A 162 -11.25 -7.45 -20.47
C GLY A 162 -10.96 -7.35 -18.96
N PRO A 163 -11.85 -7.87 -18.09
CA PRO A 163 -11.60 -7.92 -16.66
C PRO A 163 -10.40 -8.83 -16.34
N ALA A 164 -9.66 -8.49 -15.29
CA ALA A 164 -8.53 -9.30 -14.84
C ALA A 164 -8.98 -10.74 -14.50
N PRO A 165 -8.21 -11.77 -14.88
CA PRO A 165 -8.45 -13.15 -14.50
C PRO A 165 -8.52 -13.32 -12.97
N ALA A 166 -9.18 -14.41 -12.54
CA ALA A 166 -9.22 -14.75 -11.13
C ALA A 166 -7.79 -14.96 -10.59
N PRO A 167 -7.43 -14.32 -9.46
CA PRO A 167 -6.12 -14.51 -8.84
C PRO A 167 -5.87 -15.98 -8.46
N ILE A 168 -4.68 -16.46 -8.76
CA ILE A 168 -4.19 -17.79 -8.40
C ILE A 168 -3.52 -17.67 -7.03
N PRO A 169 -4.08 -18.28 -5.97
CA PRO A 169 -3.49 -18.22 -4.65
C PRO A 169 -2.23 -19.10 -4.60
N VAL A 170 -1.13 -18.54 -4.10
CA VAL A 170 0.14 -19.25 -3.90
C VAL A 170 0.34 -19.49 -2.41
N ARG A 171 0.66 -20.73 -2.02
CA ARG A 171 0.79 -21.18 -0.62
C ARG A 171 2.17 -20.84 -0.05
N GLY A 172 2.51 -19.55 -0.06
CA GLY A 172 3.75 -19.02 0.48
C GLY A 172 4.98 -19.30 -0.39
N LEU A 173 6.15 -18.94 0.14
CA LEU A 173 7.41 -18.97 -0.61
C LEU A 173 7.82 -20.36 -1.16
N PRO A 174 7.66 -21.49 -0.43
CA PRO A 174 8.01 -22.79 -0.97
C PRO A 174 7.18 -23.15 -2.21
N ASP A 175 5.87 -22.87 -2.16
CA ASP A 175 4.95 -23.12 -3.28
C ASP A 175 5.27 -22.21 -4.48
N LEU A 176 5.55 -20.93 -4.22
CA LEU A 176 6.01 -19.99 -5.24
C LEU A 176 7.25 -20.52 -5.97
N ARG A 177 8.26 -20.94 -5.20
CA ARG A 177 9.51 -21.47 -5.76
C ARG A 177 9.27 -22.72 -6.60
N ALA A 178 8.43 -23.65 -6.12
CA ALA A 178 8.14 -24.89 -6.83
C ALA A 178 7.36 -24.67 -8.14
N ASN A 179 6.54 -23.61 -8.19
CA ASN A 179 5.64 -23.35 -9.31
C ASN A 179 6.10 -22.22 -10.24
N LEU A 180 7.24 -21.59 -10.00
CA LEU A 180 7.63 -20.36 -10.68
C LEU A 180 7.61 -20.51 -12.21
N SER A 181 8.16 -21.59 -12.78
CA SER A 181 8.14 -21.82 -14.23
C SER A 181 6.73 -22.05 -14.80
N ARG A 182 5.82 -22.62 -14.02
CA ARG A 182 4.41 -22.76 -14.41
C ARG A 182 3.72 -21.40 -14.42
N LEU A 183 4.01 -20.55 -13.44
CA LEU A 183 3.46 -19.20 -13.34
C LEU A 183 3.99 -18.29 -14.46
N GLU A 184 5.27 -18.42 -14.80
CA GLU A 184 5.92 -17.69 -15.92
C GLU A 184 5.38 -18.10 -17.30
N SER A 185 4.71 -19.25 -17.41
CA SER A 185 4.15 -19.77 -18.67
C SER A 185 2.64 -19.60 -18.80
N LEU A 186 2.02 -18.85 -17.88
CA LEU A 186 0.60 -18.50 -17.97
C LEU A 186 0.30 -17.77 -19.28
N ARG A 187 -0.92 -17.97 -19.78
CA ARG A 187 -1.46 -17.39 -21.01
C ARG A 187 -2.76 -16.63 -20.72
N PRO A 188 -3.12 -15.66 -21.57
CA PRO A 188 -4.39 -14.94 -21.48
C PRO A 188 -5.61 -15.87 -21.52
#